data_AF-A0A7C5U8H9-F1
#
_entry.id   AF-A0A7C5U8H9-F1
#
_cell.length_a   1.000
_cell.length_b   1.000
_cell.length_c   1.000
_cell.angle_alpha   90.00
_cell.angle_beta   90.00
_cell.angle_gamma   90.00
#
_symmetry.space_group_name_H-M   'P 1'
#
loop_
_entity.id
_entity.type
_entity.pdbx_description
1 polymer ?
#
loop_
_entity_poly.entity_id
_entity_poly.type
_entity_poly.pdbx_seq_one_letter_code
_entity_poly.pdbx_strand_id
1 'polypeptide(L)'
;MKLVNGGRLQIVPLRKKEVKQLKQTLTTLYPKASQLISDCEEILLIKEGNEEVLVIDGTPAFKLHEGTYIPTLVLIKLRVRDLLPKVVVDEG
;
A
#
# COMPACT_ATOMS: atom_id res chain seq x y z
N MET A 1 12.97 8.19 -14.45
CA MET A 1 12.66 7.70 -13.09
C MET A 1 13.75 8.22 -12.17
N LYS A 2 13.45 9.24 -11.36
CA LYS A 2 14.43 9.90 -10.50
C LYS A 2 14.39 9.23 -9.13
N LEU A 3 15.54 8.76 -8.66
CA LEU A 3 15.72 8.09 -7.38
C LEU A 3 15.50 9.10 -6.24
N VAL A 4 14.79 8.67 -5.20
CA VAL A 4 14.61 9.44 -3.97
C VAL A 4 15.97 9.61 -3.27
N ASN A 5 16.17 10.80 -2.69
CA ASN A 5 17.39 11.24 -2.04
C ASN A 5 17.76 10.36 -0.84
N GLY A 6 19.06 10.18 -0.60
CA GLY A 6 19.67 9.32 0.44
C GLY A 6 19.31 9.65 1.89
N GLY A 7 18.04 9.53 2.24
CA GLY A 7 17.53 9.49 3.60
C GLY A 7 17.81 8.14 4.25
N ARG A 8 17.76 8.09 5.58
CA ARG A 8 17.89 6.84 6.31
C ARG A 8 16.59 6.06 6.21
N LEU A 9 16.61 4.97 5.45
CA LEU A 9 15.49 4.05 5.33
C LEU A 9 15.23 3.33 6.67
N GLN A 10 13.98 3.35 7.12
CA GLN A 10 13.52 2.60 8.29
C GLN A 10 12.48 1.57 7.87
N ILE A 11 12.61 0.34 8.38
CA ILE A 11 11.70 -0.77 8.11
C ILE A 11 11.06 -1.17 9.44
N VAL A 12 9.74 -1.07 9.52
CA VAL A 12 8.99 -1.35 10.75
C VAL A 12 7.93 -2.42 10.47
N PRO A 13 8.09 -3.65 11.00
CA PRO A 13 7.04 -4.65 10.94
C PRO A 13 5.81 -4.23 11.75
N LEU A 14 4.62 -4.35 11.17
CA LEU A 14 3.38 -4.03 11.87
C LEU A 14 2.98 -5.13 12.85
N ARG A 15 2.55 -4.74 14.05
CA ARG A 15 2.02 -5.66 15.06
C ARG A 15 0.59 -6.05 14.72
N LYS A 16 0.13 -7.17 15.29
CA LYS A 16 -1.23 -7.71 15.09
C LYS A 16 -2.36 -6.68 15.28
N LYS A 17 -2.23 -5.78 16.26
CA LYS A 17 -3.23 -4.71 16.51
C LYS A 17 -3.25 -3.69 15.37
N GLU A 18 -2.07 -3.29 14.89
CA GLU A 18 -1.91 -2.33 13.78
C GLU A 18 -2.43 -2.94 12.48
N VAL A 19 -2.11 -4.21 12.21
CA VAL A 19 -2.64 -4.95 11.06
C VAL A 19 -4.17 -5.02 11.09
N LYS A 20 -4.78 -5.27 12.27
CA LYS A 20 -6.25 -5.29 12.41
C LYS A 20 -6.87 -3.93 12.08
N GLN A 21 -6.28 -2.84 12.58
CA GLN A 21 -6.76 -1.48 12.31
C GLN A 21 -6.59 -1.13 10.83
N LEU A 22 -5.41 -1.42 10.27
CA LEU A 22 -5.11 -1.22 8.86
C LEU A 22 -6.09 -1.98 7.96
N LYS A 23 -6.40 -3.23 8.30
CA LYS A 23 -7.41 -4.03 7.59
C LYS A 23 -8.74 -3.32 7.54
N GLN A 24 -9.24 -2.83 8.67
CA GLN A 24 -10.50 -2.08 8.73
C GLN A 24 -10.44 -0.82 7.86
N THR A 25 -9.39 -0.01 8.00
CA THR A 25 -9.20 1.21 7.19
C THR A 25 -9.19 0.91 5.70
N LEU A 26 -8.40 -0.07 5.26
CA LEU A 26 -8.26 -0.41 3.85
C LEU A 26 -9.54 -1.03 3.29
N THR A 27 -10.28 -1.84 4.05
CA THR A 27 -11.56 -2.39 3.59
C THR A 27 -12.66 -1.35 3.46
N THR A 28 -12.61 -0.27 4.26
CA THR A 28 -13.54 0.86 4.13
C THR A 28 -13.28 1.67 2.87
N LEU A 29 -12.00 1.92 2.56
CA LEU A 29 -11.61 2.66 1.35
C LEU A 29 -11.76 1.80 0.08
N TYR A 30 -11.40 0.53 0.20
CA TYR A 30 -11.29 -0.43 -0.90
C TYR A 30 -11.88 -1.78 -0.46
N PRO A 31 -13.18 -2.05 -0.68
CA PRO A 31 -13.83 -3.28 -0.21
C PRO A 31 -13.11 -4.57 -0.61
N LYS A 32 -12.46 -4.58 -1.79
CA LYS A 32 -11.68 -5.71 -2.31
C LYS A 32 -10.27 -5.86 -1.71
N ALA A 33 -9.78 -4.88 -0.94
CA ALA A 33 -8.53 -5.00 -0.20
C ALA A 33 -8.59 -6.05 0.93
N SER A 34 -9.80 -6.47 1.32
CA SER A 34 -10.01 -7.52 2.32
C SER A 34 -9.26 -8.81 1.98
N GLN A 35 -9.24 -9.22 0.71
CA GLN A 35 -8.53 -10.40 0.23
C GLN A 35 -7.02 -10.24 0.38
N LEU A 36 -6.49 -9.07 0.00
CA LEU A 36 -5.06 -8.76 0.07
C LEU A 36 -4.46 -8.93 1.48
N ILE A 37 -5.21 -8.51 2.51
CA ILE A 37 -4.72 -8.47 3.90
C ILE A 37 -5.09 -9.74 4.67
N SER A 38 -6.03 -10.54 4.18
CA SER A 38 -6.42 -11.78 4.87
C SER A 38 -5.39 -12.88 4.70
N ASP A 39 -4.68 -12.88 3.57
CA ASP A 39 -3.76 -13.96 3.19
C ASP A 39 -2.28 -13.54 3.34
N CYS A 40 -2.00 -12.35 3.90
CA CYS A 40 -0.64 -11.87 4.01
C CYS A 40 0.10 -12.46 5.22
N GLU A 41 1.36 -12.80 5.00
CA GLU A 41 2.28 -13.28 6.04
C GLU A 41 2.96 -12.11 6.74
N GLU A 42 3.28 -11.06 5.99
CA GLU A 42 4.05 -9.92 6.46
C GLU A 42 3.49 -8.58 5.96
N ILE A 43 3.41 -7.62 6.88
CA ILE A 43 3.18 -6.21 6.53
C ILE A 43 4.27 -5.35 7.19
N LEU A 44 4.98 -4.60 6.35
CA LEU A 44 6.02 -3.66 6.75
C LEU A 44 5.60 -2.23 6.43
N LEU A 45 5.98 -1.29 7.30
CA LEU A 45 5.96 0.13 7.01
C LEU A 45 7.40 0.58 6.73
N ILE A 46 7.66 0.97 5.48
CA ILE A 46 8.94 1.56 5.07
C ILE A 46 8.80 3.08 5.15
N LYS A 47 9.75 3.72 5.84
CA LYS A 47 9.82 5.18 5.98
C LYS A 47 11.13 5.72 5.41
N GLU A 48 11.03 6.80 4.63
CA GLU A 48 12.16 7.55 4.12
C GLU A 48 11.86 9.05 4.17
N GLY A 49 12.44 9.76 5.14
CA GLY A 49 12.07 11.15 5.40
C GLY A 49 10.60 11.28 5.79
N ASN A 50 9.82 12.00 4.99
CA ASN A 50 8.37 12.19 5.17
C ASN A 50 7.53 11.19 4.36
N GLU A 51 8.19 10.28 3.63
CA GLU A 51 7.53 9.29 2.79
C GLU A 51 7.28 8.02 3.60
N GLU A 52 6.07 7.49 3.50
CA GLU A 52 5.66 6.24 4.12
C GLU A 52 4.99 5.32 3.10
N VAL A 53 5.49 4.10 3.00
CA VAL A 53 4.97 3.06 2.09
C VAL A 53 4.71 1.78 2.89
N LEU A 54 3.49 1.27 2.78
CA LEU A 54 3.13 -0.06 3.24
C LEU A 54 3.58 -1.10 2.21
N VAL A 55 4.30 -2.11 2.68
CA VAL A 55 4.71 -3.27 1.91
C VAL A 55 3.98 -4.48 2.47
N ILE A 56 3.31 -5.23 1.60
CA ILE A 56 2.55 -6.45 1.95
C ILE A 56 3.18 -7.60 1.15
N ASP A 57 3.73 -8.58 1.86
CA ASP A 57 4.48 -9.73 1.29
C ASP A 57 5.47 -9.30 0.20
N GLY A 58 6.36 -8.36 0.54
CA GLY A 58 7.36 -7.80 -0.37
C GLY A 58 6.82 -6.90 -1.49
N THR A 59 5.50 -6.70 -1.58
CA THR A 59 4.88 -5.84 -2.60
C THR A 59 4.66 -4.43 -2.03
N PRO A 60 5.23 -3.35 -2.61
CA PRO A 60 4.90 -1.99 -2.20
C PRO A 60 3.43 -1.72 -2.54
N ALA A 61 2.57 -1.76 -1.54
CA ALA A 61 1.13 -1.89 -1.71
C ALA A 61 0.43 -0.53 -1.67
N PHE A 62 0.68 0.26 -0.64
CA PHE A 62 0.02 1.56 -0.44
C PHE A 62 1.03 2.63 -0.03
N LYS A 63 0.83 3.85 -0.53
CA LYS A 63 1.50 5.06 -0.05
C LYS A 63 0.55 5.81 0.87
N LEU A 64 1.03 6.31 2.02
CA LEU A 64 0.25 7.26 2.81
C LEU A 64 0.41 8.66 2.20
N HIS A 65 -0.71 9.28 1.84
CA HIS A 65 -0.73 10.64 1.32
C HIS A 65 -1.93 11.38 1.93
N GLU A 66 -1.66 12.50 2.60
CA GLU A 66 -2.69 13.33 3.24
C GLU A 66 -3.66 12.54 4.15
N GLY A 67 -3.10 11.60 4.92
CA GLY A 67 -3.88 10.76 5.85
C GLY A 67 -4.66 9.61 5.18
N THR A 68 -4.55 9.44 3.87
CA THR A 68 -5.24 8.39 3.10
C THR A 68 -4.24 7.43 2.48
N TYR A 69 -4.55 6.13 2.53
CA TYR A 69 -3.76 5.11 1.83
C TYR A 69 -4.13 5.08 0.36
N ILE A 70 -3.18 5.37 -0.51
CA ILE A 70 -3.34 5.31 -1.97
C ILE A 70 -2.63 4.06 -2.49
N PRO A 71 -3.30 3.15 -3.21
CA PRO A 71 -2.67 1.95 -3.75
C PRO A 71 -1.64 2.32 -4.82
N THR A 72 -0.51 1.61 -4.82
CA THR A 72 0.50 1.80 -5.86
C THR A 72 0.07 1.13 -7.17
N LEU A 73 0.62 1.59 -8.29
CA LEU A 73 0.43 0.91 -9.58
C LEU A 73 1.01 -0.53 -9.57
N VAL A 74 2.03 -0.79 -8.76
CA VAL A 74 2.63 -2.14 -8.60
C VAL A 74 1.59 -3.09 -7.98
N LEU A 75 0.89 -2.65 -6.94
CA LEU A 75 -0.19 -3.42 -6.31
C LEU A 75 -1.29 -3.78 -7.31
N ILE A 76 -1.77 -2.78 -8.05
CA ILE A 76 -2.84 -2.94 -9.03
C ILE A 76 -2.41 -3.91 -10.14
N LYS A 77 -1.16 -3.83 -10.59
CA LYS A 77 -0.62 -4.70 -11.65
C LYS A 77 -0.49 -6.16 -11.19
N LEU A 78 -0.03 -6.39 -9.96
CA LEU A 78 0.41 -7.72 -9.51
C LEU A 78 -0.64 -8.51 -8.71
N ARG A 79 -1.49 -7.84 -7.94
CA ARG A 79 -2.36 -8.53 -6.95
C ARG A 79 -3.84 -8.31 -7.18
N VAL A 80 -4.28 -7.07 -7.42
CA VAL A 80 -5.72 -6.74 -7.43
C VAL A 80 -6.06 -5.72 -8.52
N ARG A 81 -6.31 -6.20 -9.73
CA ARG A 81 -6.60 -5.34 -10.91
C ARG A 81 -7.90 -4.56 -10.79
N ASP A 82 -8.82 -5.00 -9.96
CA ASP A 82 -10.16 -4.45 -9.80
C ASP A 82 -10.37 -3.79 -8.43
N LEU A 83 -9.27 -3.46 -7.73
CA LEU A 83 -9.26 -2.77 -6.45
C LEU A 83 -9.92 -1.38 -6.50
N LEU A 84 -9.69 -0.69 -7.61
CA LEU A 84 -10.20 0.65 -7.88
C LEU A 84 -11.24 0.65 -9.01
N PRO A 85 -12.17 1.62 -9.01
CA PRO A 85 -12.91 1.98 -10.21
C PRO A 85 -11.95 2.27 -11.36
N LYS A 86 -12.35 1.92 -12.58
CA LYS A 86 -11.51 2.10 -13.77
C LYS A 86 -12.11 3.18 -14.66
N VAL A 87 -11.24 4.05 -15.15
CA VAL A 87 -11.54 4.96 -16.25
C VAL A 87 -10.63 4.55 -17.40
N VAL A 88 -11.21 4.31 -18.57
CA VAL A 88 -10.46 4.05 -19.79
C VAL A 88 -10.13 5.40 -20.40
N VAL A 89 -8.85 5.62 -20.65
CA VAL A 89 -8.32 6.85 -21.26
C VAL A 89 -7.73 6.50 -22.62
N ASP A 90 -7.66 7.48 -23.51
CA ASP A 90 -6.88 7.36 -24.75
C ASP A 90 -5.38 7.57 -24.46
N GLU A 91 -4.56 7.59 -25.51
CA GLU A 91 -3.09 7.72 -25.39
C GLU A 91 -2.62 9.14 -25.00
N GLY A 92 -3.56 10.11 -24.86
CA GLY A 92 -3.31 11.56 -24.82
C GLY A 92 -2.69 12.13 -23.55
#